data_AF-A0A6N4TPD2-F1
#
_entry.id   AF-A0A6N4TPD2-F1
#
_cell.length_a   1.000
_cell.length_b   1.000
_cell.length_c   1.000
_cell.angle_alpha   90.00
_cell.angle_beta   90.00
_cell.angle_gamma   90.00
#
_symmetry.space_group_name_H-M   'P 1'
#
loop_
_entity.id
_entity.type
_entity.pdbx_description
1 polymer ?
#
loop_
_entity_poly.entity_id
_entity_poly.type
_entity_poly.pdbx_seq_one_letter_code
_entity_poly.pdbx_strand_id
1 'polypeptide(L)'
;MEGIEIVEKVLGNRSAYEKTVYLLKYYRDLKQGKRINEKYRSVLSLMDETIKMIEDDECFGVIEGLYIDGLTYEEVAEKLKMDKRTVYRQRRRLIRRISVILYGDRAL
;
A
#
# COMPACT_ATOMS: atom_id res chain seq x y z
N MET A 1 9.46 -18.53 3.92
CA MET A 1 9.13 -17.82 2.66
C MET A 1 8.76 -16.41 3.05
N GLU A 2 9.58 -15.44 2.69
CA GLU A 2 9.36 -14.03 3.04
C GLU A 2 8.11 -13.49 2.32
N GLY A 3 7.44 -12.49 2.90
CA GLY A 3 6.23 -11.88 2.33
C GLY A 3 6.44 -11.38 0.89
N ILE A 4 7.65 -10.91 0.56
CA ILE A 4 8.05 -10.44 -0.77
C ILE A 4 8.06 -11.57 -1.79
N GLU A 5 8.63 -12.74 -1.47
CA GLU A 5 8.73 -13.88 -2.40
C GLU A 5 7.35 -14.37 -2.86
N ILE A 6 6.34 -14.23 -2.00
CA ILE A 6 4.96 -14.57 -2.30
C ILE A 6 4.38 -13.63 -3.37
N VAL A 7 4.64 -12.33 -3.22
CA VAL A 7 4.16 -11.30 -4.14
C VAL A 7 4.87 -11.40 -5.48
N GLU A 8 6.18 -11.63 -5.46
CA GLU A 8 6.98 -11.80 -6.67
C GLU A 8 6.52 -13.00 -7.49
N LYS A 9 6.14 -14.12 -6.86
CA LYS A 9 5.60 -15.30 -7.56
C LYS A 9 4.23 -15.06 -8.20
N VAL A 10 3.35 -14.28 -7.56
CA VAL A 10 1.98 -14.04 -8.06
C VAL A 10 1.95 -12.98 -9.15
N LEU A 11 2.84 -11.99 -9.10
CA LEU A 11 2.82 -10.82 -9.98
C LEU A 11 4.13 -10.61 -10.75
N GLY A 12 4.89 -11.67 -11.03
CA GLY A 12 6.26 -11.62 -11.56
C GLY A 12 6.52 -10.56 -12.65
N ASN A 13 5.64 -10.47 -13.65
CA ASN A 13 5.79 -9.57 -14.80
C ASN A 13 5.33 -8.12 -14.58
N ARG A 14 4.86 -7.77 -13.38
CA ARG A 14 4.37 -6.42 -13.05
C ARG A 14 5.49 -5.54 -12.50
N SER A 15 5.38 -4.23 -12.74
CA SER A 15 6.27 -3.23 -12.14
C SER A 15 6.15 -3.23 -10.61
N ALA A 16 7.21 -2.79 -9.92
CA ALA A 16 7.20 -2.61 -8.46
C ALA A 16 6.03 -1.72 -7.99
N TYR A 17 5.72 -0.68 -8.76
CA TYR A 17 4.57 0.19 -8.52
C TYR A 17 3.24 -0.56 -8.59
N GLU A 18 3.01 -1.35 -9.64
CA GLU A 18 1.77 -2.13 -9.79
C GLU A 18 1.63 -3.19 -8.69
N LYS A 19 2.73 -3.86 -8.33
CA LYS A 19 2.78 -4.82 -7.22
C LYS A 19 2.42 -4.15 -5.89
N THR A 20 2.93 -2.93 -5.67
CA THR A 20 2.60 -2.13 -4.49
C THR A 20 1.12 -1.74 -4.44
N VAL A 21 0.55 -1.29 -5.56
CA VAL A 21 -0.90 -0.99 -5.64
C VAL A 21 -1.73 -2.23 -5.31
N TYR A 22 -1.35 -3.40 -5.82
CA TYR A 22 -2.03 -4.65 -5.53
C TYR A 22 -1.95 -5.00 -4.05
N LEU A 23 -0.76 -4.91 -3.47
CA LEU A 23 -0.52 -5.16 -2.05
C LEU A 23 -1.34 -4.25 -1.13
N LEU A 24 -1.41 -2.95 -1.43
CA LEU A 24 -2.21 -2.00 -0.66
C LEU A 24 -3.71 -2.32 -0.70
N LYS A 25 -4.24 -2.73 -1.86
CA LYS A 25 -5.64 -3.18 -1.96
C LYS A 25 -5.88 -4.45 -1.15
N TYR A 26 -4.97 -5.41 -1.28
CA TYR A 26 -5.07 -6.70 -0.62
C TYR A 26 -4.90 -6.60 0.91
N TYR A 27 -4.09 -5.66 1.38
CA TYR A 27 -3.88 -5.38 2.80
C TYR A 27 -5.19 -5.02 3.52
N ARG A 28 -6.08 -4.26 2.87
CA ARG A 28 -7.44 -3.99 3.37
C ARG A 28 -8.21 -5.28 3.63
N ASP A 29 -8.23 -6.18 2.65
CA ASP A 29 -8.96 -7.44 2.70
C ASP A 29 -8.38 -8.36 3.79
N LEU A 30 -7.04 -8.39 3.92
CA LEU A 30 -6.34 -9.13 4.96
C LEU A 30 -6.68 -8.62 6.36
N LYS A 31 -6.73 -7.30 6.57
CA LYS A 31 -7.13 -6.70 7.85
C LYS A 31 -8.58 -7.03 8.22
N GLN A 32 -9.47 -7.23 7.25
CA GLN A 32 -10.88 -7.60 7.47
C GLN A 32 -11.09 -9.11 7.75
N GLY A 33 -10.06 -9.95 7.68
CA GLY A 33 -9.92 -11.09 8.59
C GLY A 33 -10.79 -12.34 8.34
N LYS A 34 -11.03 -12.77 7.10
CA LYS A 34 -11.60 -14.11 6.86
C LYS A 34 -10.49 -15.15 6.62
N ARG A 35 -10.08 -15.84 7.71
CA ARG A 35 -9.16 -17.00 7.77
C ARG A 35 -7.78 -16.78 7.08
N ILE A 36 -6.84 -16.22 7.83
CA ILE A 36 -5.48 -15.95 7.34
C ILE A 36 -4.61 -17.22 7.45
N ASN A 37 -4.30 -17.84 6.32
CA ASN A 37 -3.23 -18.86 6.19
C ASN A 37 -1.86 -18.22 6.57
N GLU A 38 -0.91 -18.99 7.11
CA GLU A 38 0.44 -18.53 7.51
C GLU A 38 1.17 -17.69 6.44
N LYS A 39 1.05 -18.05 5.16
CA LYS A 39 1.50 -17.31 3.98
C LYS A 39 0.94 -15.88 3.93
N TYR A 40 -0.32 -15.69 4.31
CA TYR A 40 -0.96 -14.37 4.34
C TYR A 40 -0.60 -13.58 5.60
N ARG A 41 -0.18 -14.25 6.69
CA ARG A 41 0.34 -13.55 7.87
C ARG A 41 1.67 -12.87 7.57
N SER A 42 2.58 -13.53 6.86
CA SER A 42 3.87 -12.91 6.53
C SER A 42 3.72 -11.70 5.60
N VAL A 43 2.78 -11.76 4.64
CA VAL A 43 2.42 -10.60 3.80
C VAL A 43 1.78 -9.50 4.63
N LEU A 44 0.91 -9.83 5.58
CA LEU A 44 0.29 -8.85 6.48
C LEU A 44 1.33 -8.16 7.35
N SER A 45 2.24 -8.91 7.99
CA SER A 45 3.32 -8.36 8.82
C SER A 45 4.24 -7.44 8.01
N LEU A 46 4.63 -7.85 6.80
CA LEU A 46 5.43 -7.01 5.90
C LEU A 46 4.72 -5.68 5.60
N MET A 47 3.41 -5.75 5.30
CA MET A 47 2.63 -4.55 5.02
C MET A 47 2.46 -3.67 6.26
N ASP A 48 2.23 -4.26 7.45
CA ASP A 48 2.16 -3.54 8.72
C ASP A 48 3.46 -2.75 8.98
N GLU A 49 4.61 -3.39 8.83
CA GLU A 49 5.93 -2.75 8.99
C GLU A 49 6.14 -1.64 7.95
N THR A 50 5.81 -1.90 6.68
CA THR A 50 5.97 -0.94 5.59
C THR A 50 5.08 0.30 5.77
N ILE A 51 3.84 0.10 6.21
CA ILE A 51 2.90 1.19 6.49
C ILE A 51 3.40 2.02 7.67
N LYS A 52 3.93 1.38 8.73
CA LYS A 52 4.52 2.08 9.86
C LYS A 52 5.71 2.96 9.47
N MET A 53 6.52 2.55 8.49
CA MET A 53 7.66 3.34 8.00
C MET A 53 7.28 4.61 7.23
N ILE A 54 5.99 4.80 6.91
CA ILE A 54 5.49 5.98 6.21
C ILE A 54 4.43 6.74 7.00
N GLU A 55 4.12 6.32 8.23
CA GLU A 55 3.05 6.91 9.04
C GLU A 55 3.36 8.36 9.45
N ASP A 56 4.65 8.72 9.47
CA ASP A 56 5.18 10.05 9.78
C ASP A 56 5.03 11.05 8.62
N ASP A 57 4.68 10.57 7.43
CA ASP A 57 4.49 11.40 6.25
C ASP A 57 3.21 12.24 6.39
N GLU A 58 3.31 13.56 6.22
CA GLU A 58 2.16 14.48 6.30
C GLU A 58 1.00 14.11 5.38
N CYS A 59 1.28 13.40 4.28
CA CYS A 59 0.28 12.94 3.33
C CYS A 59 -0.17 11.49 3.56
N PHE A 60 0.25 10.84 4.66
CA PHE A 60 -0.08 9.45 4.98
C PHE A 60 -1.58 9.17 4.96
N GLY A 61 -2.40 10.13 5.41
CA GLY A 61 -3.86 10.04 5.37
C GLY A 61 -4.45 9.74 3.98
N VAL A 62 -3.71 10.01 2.89
CA VAL A 62 -4.11 9.62 1.54
C VAL A 62 -4.05 8.10 1.34
N ILE A 63 -3.01 7.44 1.85
CA ILE A 63 -2.88 5.98 1.78
C ILE A 63 -3.86 5.31 2.74
N GLU A 64 -3.94 5.80 3.97
CA GLU A 64 -4.90 5.31 4.96
C GLU A 64 -6.33 5.38 4.43
N GLY A 65 -6.77 6.56 3.98
CA GLY A 65 -8.13 6.75 3.48
C GLY A 65 -8.45 5.85 2.28
N LEU A 66 -7.58 5.81 1.27
CA LEU A 66 -7.87 5.06 0.03
C LEU A 66 -7.74 3.55 0.16
N TYR A 67 -6.84 3.07 1.02
CA TYR A 67 -6.43 1.65 1.02
C TYR A 67 -6.71 0.93 2.33
N ILE A 68 -6.85 1.64 3.45
CA ILE A 68 -7.17 1.03 4.75
C ILE A 68 -8.66 1.23 5.04
N ASP A 69 -9.11 2.48 5.03
CA ASP A 69 -10.52 2.83 5.22
C ASP A 69 -11.34 2.47 3.97
N GLY A 70 -10.71 2.59 2.80
CA GLY A 70 -11.29 2.37 1.47
C GLY A 70 -12.37 3.38 1.08
N LEU A 71 -12.08 4.63 1.41
CA LEU A 71 -12.75 5.82 0.94
C LEU A 71 -12.43 6.08 -0.55
N THR A 72 -13.29 6.87 -1.19
CA THR A 72 -13.10 7.43 -2.52
C THR A 72 -12.10 8.59 -2.50
N TYR A 73 -11.66 9.03 -3.69
CA TYR A 73 -10.78 10.20 -3.80
C TYR A 73 -11.45 11.49 -3.33
N GLU A 74 -12.76 11.60 -3.58
CA GLU A 74 -13.61 12.70 -3.15
C GLU A 74 -13.67 12.77 -1.62
N GLU A 75 -13.99 11.66 -0.97
CA GLU A 75 -14.06 11.57 0.49
C GLU A 75 -12.70 11.85 1.14
N VAL A 76 -11.60 11.35 0.56
CA VAL A 76 -10.24 11.65 1.06
C VAL A 76 -9.88 13.12 0.86
N ALA A 77 -10.21 13.70 -0.29
CA ALA A 77 -9.99 15.12 -0.57
C ALA A 77 -10.74 16.00 0.45
N GLU A 78 -11.99 15.67 0.75
CA GLU A 78 -12.79 16.35 1.76
C GLU A 78 -12.21 16.16 3.17
N LYS A 79 -11.95 14.91 3.59
CA LYS A 79 -11.39 14.55 4.91
C LYS A 79 -10.08 15.28 5.19
N LEU A 80 -9.20 15.37 4.20
CA LEU A 80 -7.88 15.99 4.32
C LEU A 80 -7.85 17.47 3.93
N LYS A 81 -8.99 18.05 3.51
CA LYS A 81 -9.09 19.44 3.01
C LYS A 81 -8.09 19.73 1.89
N MET A 82 -7.96 18.82 0.93
CA MET A 82 -7.04 18.92 -0.22
C MET A 82 -7.80 18.87 -1.54
N ASP A 83 -7.26 19.50 -2.59
CA ASP A 83 -7.79 19.29 -3.94
C ASP A 83 -7.62 17.84 -4.40
N LYS A 84 -8.60 17.32 -5.15
CA LYS A 84 -8.59 15.95 -5.67
C LYS A 84 -7.33 15.64 -6.50
N ARG A 85 -6.83 16.59 -7.30
CA ARG A 85 -5.57 16.41 -8.08
C ARG A 85 -4.37 16.30 -7.15
N THR A 86 -4.39 17.00 -6.02
CA THR A 86 -3.35 16.87 -4.99
C THR A 86 -3.38 15.49 -4.35
N VAL A 87 -4.57 14.94 -4.05
CA VAL A 87 -4.71 13.55 -3.57
C VAL A 87 -4.11 12.56 -4.57
N TYR A 88 -4.42 12.68 -5.88
CA TYR A 88 -3.82 11.82 -6.91
C TYR A 88 -2.28 11.91 -6.94
N ARG A 89 -1.73 13.13 -6.86
CA ARG A 89 -0.29 13.36 -6.87
C ARG A 89 0.39 12.76 -5.65
N GLN A 90 -0.14 13.02 -4.46
CA GLN A 90 0.44 12.51 -3.21
C GLN A 90 0.32 11.00 -3.12
N ARG A 91 -0.81 10.43 -3.53
CA ARG A 91 -0.96 8.99 -3.68
C ARG A 91 0.15 8.40 -4.56
N ARG A 92 0.40 8.97 -5.75
CA ARG A 92 1.45 8.46 -6.65
C ARG A 92 2.84 8.55 -6.00
N ARG A 93 3.14 9.64 -5.30
CA ARG A 93 4.41 9.83 -4.57
C ARG A 93 4.59 8.76 -3.48
N LEU A 94 3.57 8.57 -2.64
CA LEU A 94 3.59 7.62 -1.53
C LEU A 94 3.71 6.17 -2.02
N ILE A 95 2.97 5.79 -3.08
CA ILE A 95 3.10 4.44 -3.65
C ILE A 95 4.51 4.20 -4.18
N ARG A 96 5.17 5.21 -4.78
CA ARG A 96 6.58 5.07 -5.18
C ARG A 96 7.50 4.90 -3.98
N ARG A 97 7.31 5.69 -2.91
CA ARG A 97 8.06 5.53 -1.64
C ARG A 97 7.89 4.11 -1.08
N ILE A 98 6.66 3.62 -1.02
CA ILE A 98 6.34 2.25 -0.56
C ILE A 98 7.00 1.22 -1.47
N SER A 99 6.98 1.39 -2.79
CA SER A 99 7.63 0.46 -3.71
C SER A 99 9.15 0.39 -3.50
N VAL A 100 9.80 1.52 -3.19
CA VAL A 100 11.23 1.54 -2.86
C VAL A 100 11.50 0.83 -1.53
N ILE A 101 10.65 1.03 -0.51
CA ILE A 101 10.79 0.32 0.77
C ILE A 101 10.66 -1.21 0.58
N LEU A 102 9.69 -1.64 -0.24
CA LEU A 102 9.41 -3.06 -0.46
C LEU A 102 10.42 -3.76 -1.37
N TYR A 103 10.95 -3.06 -2.38
CA TYR A 103 11.72 -3.71 -3.45
C TYR A 103 13.15 -3.17 -3.61
N GLY A 104 13.53 -2.15 -2.84
CA GLY A 104 14.86 -1.52 -2.91
C GLY A 104 15.19 -1.07 -4.33
N ASP A 105 16.40 -1.42 -4.79
CA ASP A 105 16.90 -1.10 -6.14
C ASP A 105 16.03 -1.68 -7.27
N ARG A 106 15.24 -2.73 -7.01
CA ARG A 106 14.32 -3.30 -8.00
C ARG A 106 13.09 -2.42 -8.28
N ALA A 107 12.94 -1.31 -7.55
CA ALA A 107 11.86 -0.34 -7.75
C ALA A 107 12.21 0.79 -8.74
N LEU A 108 13.49 0.95 -9.09
CA LEU A 108 14.01 1.98 -9.98
C LEU A 108 14.01 1.51 -11.44
#